data_AF-A0AAU4R470-F1
#
_entry.id   AF-A0AAU4R470-F1
#
_cell.length_a   1.000
_cell.length_b   1.000
_cell.length_c   1.000
_cell.angle_alpha   90.00
_cell.angle_beta   90.00
_cell.angle_gamma   90.00
#
_symmetry.space_group_name_H-M   'P 1'
#
loop_
_entity.id
_entity.type
_entity.pdbx_description
1 polymer ?
#
loop_
_entity_poly.entity_id
_entity_poly.type
_entity_poly.pdbx_seq_one_letter_code
_entity_poly.pdbx_strand_id
1 'polypeptide(L)'
;MTRNHPRICPGCRTKPVATSRSDLCYDCMPDGPHVPPRCRDCGSDRDYYSSGLCRLCHHFAPQPPGSCRDCHAWGVTRRGNWLCKGCTSWRARPEHYPVATCPFCEHRRPTKPGGTCRLCWRQTVAERVRRHAKYFPAAEANRHGQQLYFALPTRNLRAAGPRSTAAVTLAHPVPVEHRQTVLFDLPRDLATGLRRSFPEPPDLGAAAFLDHFTLQRAAQHGWTKSPTNRVRHGIRILLGTQDTPGAPIRAQDVQALSSIRLPAAQIGRVLAAVGLLEDDLVSAVVPWFDRKTAGLPAPMAEELRTWFDILLNGSSTPPRSQPRDHKTIRLLLLWSLPALEQWAATGHTTLREITREHVLDVLPHSGTDRSHQSQGLRSLFRILKASKVVFTNPTARLRTLRAEGRDPLPLAPVVVRERLDSSHPTAALVSALLVFHALMPGQIRRLHLADIHDGRLHLDERDIPLARPVQQRLTAYLDHRQRRWPRTLNPHLIINLQTAPRTDPVGPMWFHRLLGMTPRHLREDRILDEVLATDGDLRRVCDLFDMSIPGAVRYTSSLENPEVRRLFERDTAQHRSSSRTQ
;
A
#
# COMPACT_ATOMS: atom_id res chain seq x y z
N MET A 1 20.11 30.75 43.30
CA MET A 1 18.79 30.72 43.98
C MET A 1 17.92 29.68 43.31
N THR A 2 17.73 28.55 43.97
CA THR A 2 16.96 27.39 43.52
C THR A 2 15.50 27.79 43.23
N ARG A 3 15.08 27.63 41.97
CA ARG A 3 13.74 27.99 41.48
C ARG A 3 12.72 26.93 41.92
N ASN A 4 12.35 26.94 43.20
CA ASN A 4 11.28 26.08 43.71
C ASN A 4 9.91 26.67 43.37
N HIS A 5 8.96 25.80 43.03
CA HIS A 5 7.55 26.16 42.96
C HIS A 5 7.12 26.82 44.28
N PRO A 6 6.33 27.90 44.26
CA PRO A 6 5.81 28.48 45.50
C PRO A 6 5.01 27.44 46.28
N ARG A 7 5.30 27.31 47.57
CA ARG A 7 4.52 26.46 48.48
C ARG A 7 3.08 26.95 48.52
N ILE A 8 2.12 26.02 48.58
CA ILE A 8 0.72 26.36 48.81
C ILE A 8 0.57 26.80 50.27
N CYS A 9 -0.14 27.90 50.50
CA CYS A 9 -0.43 28.41 51.85
C CYS A 9 -1.18 27.33 52.66
N PRO A 10 -0.69 26.93 53.84
CA PRO A 10 -1.36 25.93 54.67
C PRO A 10 -2.71 26.41 55.22
N GLY A 11 -2.91 27.72 55.36
CA GLY A 11 -4.17 28.32 55.84
C GLY A 11 -5.32 28.15 54.85
N CYS A 12 -5.23 28.77 53.67
CA CYS A 12 -6.32 28.71 52.68
C CYS A 12 -6.24 27.51 51.73
N ARG A 13 -5.11 26.80 51.68
CA ARG A 13 -4.84 25.63 50.81
C ARG A 13 -5.06 25.85 49.31
N THR A 14 -5.25 27.10 48.88
CA THR A 14 -5.64 27.47 47.51
C THR A 14 -4.67 28.46 46.88
N LYS A 15 -4.19 29.46 47.64
CA LYS A 15 -3.23 30.45 47.17
C LYS A 15 -1.80 30.06 47.57
N PRO A 16 -0.79 30.40 46.76
CA PRO A 16 0.61 30.23 47.16
C PRO A 16 0.99 31.20 48.29
N VAL A 17 2.07 30.90 49.01
CA VAL A 17 2.63 31.81 50.04
C VAL A 17 3.01 33.17 49.46
N ALA A 18 2.91 34.23 50.25
CA ALA A 18 3.11 35.61 49.80
C ALA A 18 4.50 35.80 49.18
N THR A 19 5.56 35.33 49.86
CA THR A 19 6.92 35.30 49.33
C THR A 19 7.59 33.96 49.62
N SER A 20 8.73 33.67 49.00
CA SER A 20 9.52 32.47 49.33
C SER A 20 9.96 32.39 50.80
N ARG A 21 9.96 33.51 51.53
CA ARG A 21 10.30 33.62 52.95
C ARG A 21 9.08 33.57 53.87
N SER A 22 7.87 33.63 53.32
CA SER A 22 6.62 33.60 54.08
C SER A 22 6.07 32.18 54.16
N ASP A 23 5.40 31.87 55.27
CA ASP A 23 4.68 30.60 55.44
C ASP A 23 3.20 30.70 55.06
N LEU A 24 2.66 31.92 54.93
CA LEU A 24 1.24 32.19 54.64
C LEU A 24 1.10 33.11 53.43
N CYS A 25 -0.06 33.06 52.76
CA CYS A 25 -0.45 34.08 51.77
C CYS A 25 -0.94 35.35 52.48
N TYR A 26 -0.99 36.47 51.77
CA TYR A 26 -1.39 37.75 52.37
C TYR A 26 -2.79 37.73 53.01
N ASP A 27 -3.70 36.88 52.54
CA ASP A 27 -5.03 36.73 53.15
C ASP A 27 -5.04 35.91 54.45
N CYS A 28 -4.00 35.12 54.70
CA CYS A 28 -3.92 34.20 55.84
C CYS A 28 -2.88 34.62 56.88
N MET A 29 -2.19 35.75 56.68
CA MET A 29 -1.23 36.26 57.66
C MET A 29 -1.95 36.70 58.95
N PRO A 30 -1.29 36.59 60.11
CA PRO A 30 -1.77 37.20 61.35
C PRO A 30 -1.98 38.71 61.15
N ASP A 31 -2.99 39.28 61.80
CA ASP A 31 -3.36 40.72 61.73
C ASP A 31 -4.13 41.18 60.47
N GLY A 32 -4.75 40.22 59.76
CA GLY A 32 -5.79 40.47 58.75
C GLY A 32 -5.30 40.34 57.31
N PRO A 33 -6.21 40.32 56.31
CA PRO A 33 -5.81 40.18 54.93
C PRO A 33 -5.04 41.43 54.49
N HIS A 34 -3.74 41.29 54.23
CA HIS A 34 -2.94 42.41 53.75
C HIS A 34 -3.15 42.62 52.25
N VAL A 35 -3.12 43.88 51.82
CA VAL A 35 -3.15 44.21 50.39
C VAL A 35 -1.80 43.80 49.76
N PRO A 36 -1.79 42.91 48.76
CA PRO A 36 -0.56 42.50 48.11
C PRO A 36 0.09 43.67 47.35
N PRO A 37 1.42 43.72 47.25
CA PRO A 37 2.11 44.78 46.49
C PRO A 37 1.84 44.64 44.98
N ARG A 38 1.94 45.76 44.25
CA ARG A 38 1.87 45.78 42.77
C ARG A 38 2.93 44.83 42.17
N CYS A 39 2.59 44.22 41.04
CA CYS A 39 3.49 43.34 40.30
C CYS A 39 4.76 44.08 39.89
N ARG A 40 5.94 43.56 40.28
CA ARG A 40 7.24 44.17 39.97
C ARG A 40 7.61 44.21 38.48
N ASP A 41 6.97 43.38 37.66
CA ASP A 41 7.27 43.25 36.23
C ASP A 41 6.29 44.06 35.35
N CYS A 42 4.98 43.98 35.62
CA CYS A 42 3.96 44.67 34.80
C CYS A 42 3.19 45.79 35.51
N GLY A 43 3.47 46.07 36.79
CA GLY A 43 2.80 47.12 37.58
C GLY A 43 1.36 46.82 38.00
N SER A 44 0.78 45.67 37.61
CA SER A 44 -0.60 45.30 37.91
C SER A 44 -0.86 45.19 39.42
N ASP A 45 -1.98 45.75 39.88
CA ASP A 45 -2.54 45.58 41.24
C ASP A 45 -3.54 44.41 41.33
N ARG A 46 -3.73 43.64 40.26
CA ARG A 46 -4.66 42.52 40.19
C ARG A 46 -3.93 41.19 40.15
N ASP A 47 -4.61 40.15 40.64
CA ASP A 47 -4.18 38.75 40.53
C ASP A 47 -2.75 38.48 41.02
N TYR A 48 -2.40 39.03 42.20
CA TYR A 48 -1.13 38.71 42.85
C TYR A 48 -0.97 37.19 43.00
N TYR A 49 0.21 36.67 42.63
CA TYR A 49 0.51 35.25 42.76
C TYR A 49 1.48 35.02 43.92
N SER A 50 2.78 35.30 43.74
CA SER A 50 3.77 35.13 44.82
C SER A 50 5.02 35.93 44.49
N SER A 51 5.83 36.23 45.51
CA SER A 51 7.17 36.79 45.37
C SER A 51 7.18 38.09 44.54
N GLY A 52 6.20 38.96 44.78
CA GLY A 52 6.11 40.28 44.15
C GLY A 52 5.65 40.26 42.69
N LEU A 53 5.09 39.15 42.19
CA LEU A 53 4.63 39.03 40.81
C LEU A 53 3.16 38.58 40.75
N CYS A 54 2.42 39.12 39.77
CA CYS A 54 1.08 38.65 39.47
C CYS A 54 1.10 37.28 38.75
N ARG A 55 -0.07 36.65 38.66
CA ARG A 55 -0.28 35.35 38.02
C ARG A 55 0.18 35.29 36.56
N LEU A 56 0.19 36.42 35.85
CA LEU A 56 0.68 36.49 34.46
C LEU A 56 2.22 36.55 34.39
N CYS A 57 2.84 37.30 35.29
CA CYS A 57 4.29 37.53 35.30
C CYS A 57 5.08 36.43 36.02
N HIS A 58 4.46 35.70 36.94
CA HIS A 58 5.14 34.64 37.69
C HIS A 58 5.30 33.36 36.84
N HIS A 59 6.54 32.86 36.71
CA HIS A 59 6.89 31.72 35.85
C HIS A 59 6.11 30.43 36.18
N PHE A 60 5.90 30.16 37.47
CA PHE A 60 5.22 28.95 37.96
C PHE A 60 3.71 29.11 38.15
N ALA A 61 3.16 30.29 37.85
CA ALA A 61 1.73 30.51 37.99
C ALA A 61 0.94 29.72 36.93
N PRO A 62 -0.27 29.21 37.26
CA PRO A 62 -1.14 28.59 36.29
C PRO A 62 -1.44 29.60 35.17
N GLN A 63 -1.07 29.26 33.94
CA GLN A 63 -1.14 30.14 32.78
C GLN A 63 -2.57 30.11 32.19
N PRO A 64 -3.46 31.08 32.49
CA PRO A 64 -4.75 31.10 31.84
C PRO A 64 -4.56 31.34 30.33
N PRO A 65 -5.37 30.70 29.47
CA PRO A 65 -5.40 31.05 28.06
C PRO A 65 -5.84 32.51 27.90
N GLY A 66 -5.26 33.18 26.91
CA GLY A 66 -5.57 34.57 26.57
C GLY A 66 -5.63 34.76 25.06
N SER A 67 -5.71 36.03 24.65
CA SER A 67 -5.86 36.41 23.25
C SER A 67 -4.51 36.59 22.55
N CYS A 68 -4.44 36.16 21.29
CA CYS A 68 -3.27 36.35 20.44
C CYS A 68 -3.00 37.84 20.23
N ARG A 69 -1.77 38.30 20.45
CA ARG A 69 -1.36 39.70 20.27
C ARG A 69 -1.62 40.24 18.87
N ASP A 70 -1.51 39.39 17.85
CA ASP A 70 -1.60 39.83 16.46
C ASP A 70 -3.00 39.68 15.86
N CYS A 71 -3.72 38.62 16.23
CA CYS A 71 -4.96 38.28 15.56
C CYS A 71 -6.15 38.09 16.49
N HIS A 72 -5.97 38.41 17.77
CA HIS A 72 -6.96 38.30 18.84
C HIS A 72 -7.62 36.93 19.00
N ALA A 73 -7.02 35.88 18.42
CA ALA A 73 -7.51 34.52 18.58
C ALA A 73 -7.34 34.08 20.04
N TRP A 74 -8.41 33.59 20.67
CA TRP A 74 -8.38 33.18 22.08
C TRP A 74 -7.85 31.75 22.23
N GLY A 75 -7.07 31.48 23.27
CA GLY A 75 -6.49 30.15 23.54
C GLY A 75 -4.97 30.07 23.41
N VAL A 76 -4.26 31.20 23.42
CA VAL A 76 -2.79 31.24 23.47
C VAL A 76 -2.30 31.39 24.90
N THR A 77 -1.06 30.95 25.17
CA THR A 77 -0.44 31.07 26.50
C THR A 77 0.91 31.80 26.40
N ARG A 78 1.46 32.21 27.54
CA ARG A 78 2.80 32.83 27.62
C ARG A 78 3.91 31.98 26.99
N ARG A 79 3.83 30.65 27.05
CA ARG A 79 4.80 29.74 26.39
C ARG A 79 4.89 29.98 24.87
N GLY A 80 3.81 30.47 24.26
CA GLY A 80 3.78 30.89 22.85
C GLY A 80 4.00 32.39 22.65
N ASN A 81 4.53 33.12 23.63
CA ASN A 81 4.63 34.59 23.63
C ASN A 81 3.31 35.30 23.29
N TRP A 82 2.18 34.71 23.72
CA TRP A 82 0.84 35.19 23.37
C TRP A 82 0.60 35.31 21.86
N LEU A 83 1.25 34.45 21.06
CA LEU A 83 1.06 34.35 19.62
C LEU A 83 0.50 32.98 19.28
N CYS A 84 -0.53 32.94 18.43
CA CYS A 84 -1.01 31.68 17.88
C CYS A 84 -0.02 31.18 16.82
N LYS A 85 0.03 29.86 16.57
CA LYS A 85 0.95 29.27 15.58
C LYS A 85 0.83 29.90 14.19
N GLY A 86 -0.36 30.35 13.81
CA GLY A 86 -0.56 31.09 12.56
C GLY A 86 0.14 32.45 12.55
N CYS A 87 0.03 33.25 13.62
CA CYS A 87 0.74 34.52 13.73
C CYS A 87 2.24 34.34 13.92
N THR A 88 2.68 33.30 14.63
CA THR A 88 4.09 32.90 14.68
C THR A 88 4.63 32.65 13.27
N SER A 89 3.87 31.91 12.44
CA SER A 89 4.26 31.64 11.05
C SER A 89 4.26 32.89 10.17
N TRP A 90 3.36 33.86 10.40
CA TRP A 90 3.33 35.11 9.64
C TRP A 90 4.53 35.99 10.00
N ARG A 91 4.86 36.10 11.30
CA ARG A 91 6.06 36.82 11.76
C ARG A 91 7.37 36.20 11.27
N ALA A 92 7.42 34.88 11.12
CA ALA A 92 8.61 34.18 10.68
C ALA A 92 8.91 34.33 9.17
N ARG A 93 8.02 34.97 8.40
CA ARG A 93 8.13 35.13 6.94
C ARG A 93 7.77 36.58 6.53
N PRO A 94 8.56 37.57 6.94
CA PRO A 94 8.27 38.98 6.67
C PRO A 94 8.22 39.29 5.17
N GLU A 95 8.96 38.56 4.34
CA GLU A 95 8.94 38.71 2.88
C GLU A 95 7.59 38.32 2.25
N HIS A 96 6.84 37.41 2.88
CA HIS A 96 5.50 37.00 2.43
C HIS A 96 4.37 37.71 3.19
N TYR A 97 4.62 38.16 4.42
CA TYR A 97 3.64 38.78 5.30
C TYR A 97 4.15 40.09 5.90
N PRO A 98 4.28 41.16 5.08
CA PRO A 98 4.81 42.42 5.56
C PRO A 98 3.91 43.04 6.64
N VAL A 99 4.55 43.77 7.55
CA VAL A 99 3.84 44.56 8.56
C VAL A 99 3.27 45.81 7.90
N ALA A 100 1.95 45.87 7.80
CA ALA A 100 1.23 46.98 7.19
C ALA A 100 -0.03 47.31 8.00
N THR A 101 -0.62 48.47 7.74
CA THR A 101 -1.91 48.87 8.31
C THR A 101 -3.03 48.12 7.59
N CYS A 102 -3.81 47.34 8.33
CA CYS A 102 -4.94 46.61 7.76
C CYS A 102 -6.07 47.60 7.37
N PRO A 103 -6.63 47.55 6.15
CA PRO A 103 -7.68 48.49 5.72
C PRO A 103 -9.03 48.27 6.42
N PHE A 104 -9.19 47.20 7.20
CA PHE A 104 -10.46 46.85 7.86
C PHE A 104 -10.47 47.00 9.37
N CYS A 105 -9.31 46.87 10.01
CA CYS A 105 -9.20 47.07 11.46
C CYS A 105 -8.18 48.13 11.84
N GLU A 106 -7.50 48.74 10.87
CA GLU A 106 -6.53 49.84 11.04
C GLU A 106 -5.33 49.54 11.94
N HIS A 107 -5.18 48.30 12.39
CA HIS A 107 -4.03 47.89 13.18
C HIS A 107 -2.82 47.58 12.30
N ARG A 108 -1.66 48.11 12.70
CA ARG A 108 -0.36 47.84 12.07
C ARG A 108 0.22 46.49 12.53
N ARG A 109 0.09 45.45 11.70
CA ARG A 109 0.45 44.04 12.02
C ARG A 109 0.84 43.26 10.76
N PRO A 110 1.35 42.02 10.84
CA PRO A 110 1.59 41.20 9.66
C PRO A 110 0.31 41.00 8.83
N THR A 111 0.40 41.27 7.54
CA THR A 111 -0.71 41.19 6.57
C THR A 111 -0.39 40.20 5.46
N LYS A 112 -1.40 39.58 4.86
CA LYS A 112 -1.20 38.76 3.65
C LYS A 112 -0.99 39.64 2.40
N PRO A 113 -0.55 39.07 1.27
CA PRO A 113 -0.63 39.75 -0.02
C PRO A 113 -2.06 40.25 -0.27
N GLY A 114 -2.21 41.56 -0.46
CA GLY A 114 -3.49 42.28 -0.45
C GLY A 114 -3.85 42.99 0.86
N GLY A 115 -2.88 43.20 1.77
CA GLY A 115 -2.99 44.13 2.91
C GLY A 115 -3.91 43.71 4.06
N THR A 116 -4.53 42.53 4.01
CA THR A 116 -5.46 42.08 5.05
C THR A 116 -4.72 41.41 6.22
N CYS A 117 -4.97 41.84 7.46
CA CYS A 117 -4.41 41.17 8.64
C CYS A 117 -5.09 39.81 8.89
N ARG A 118 -4.46 38.98 9.73
CA ARG A 118 -4.95 37.62 9.99
C ARG A 118 -6.33 37.58 10.64
N LEU A 119 -6.67 38.54 11.50
CA LEU A 119 -8.00 38.66 12.10
C LEU A 119 -9.07 38.86 11.01
N CYS A 120 -8.93 39.92 10.21
CA CYS A 120 -9.90 40.28 9.18
C CYS A 120 -9.99 39.23 8.07
N TRP A 121 -8.88 38.57 7.75
CA TRP A 121 -8.88 37.45 6.80
C TRP A 121 -9.64 36.23 7.33
N ARG A 122 -9.50 35.92 8.63
CA ARG A 122 -10.25 34.81 9.25
C ARG A 122 -11.75 35.09 9.28
N GLN A 123 -12.14 36.34 9.47
CA GLN A 123 -13.54 36.77 9.35
C GLN A 123 -14.08 36.54 7.92
N THR A 124 -13.33 36.92 6.88
CA THR A 124 -13.70 36.65 5.48
C THR A 124 -13.83 35.15 5.20
N VAL A 125 -12.92 34.33 5.73
CA VAL A 125 -13.00 32.87 5.59
C VAL A 125 -14.23 32.31 6.32
N ALA A 126 -14.58 32.85 7.49
CA ALA A 126 -15.75 32.41 8.25
C ALA A 126 -17.06 32.72 7.51
N GLU A 127 -17.23 33.94 7.00
CA GLU A 127 -18.42 34.32 6.23
C GLU A 127 -18.54 33.53 4.92
N ARG A 128 -17.43 33.30 4.22
CA ARG A 128 -17.40 32.41 3.05
C ARG A 128 -17.92 31.02 3.38
N VAL A 129 -17.48 30.43 4.49
CA VAL A 129 -17.91 29.09 4.93
C VAL A 129 -19.38 29.08 5.33
N ARG A 130 -19.82 30.08 6.11
CA ARG A 130 -21.22 30.21 6.57
C ARG A 130 -22.21 30.31 5.42
N ARG A 131 -21.86 31.05 4.37
CA ARG A 131 -22.73 31.30 3.21
C ARG A 131 -22.51 30.32 2.07
N HIS A 132 -21.68 29.28 2.26
CA HIS A 132 -21.32 28.32 1.22
C HIS A 132 -20.83 28.94 -0.09
N ALA A 133 -20.19 30.11 -0.02
CA ALA A 133 -19.79 30.89 -1.19
C ALA A 133 -18.38 30.50 -1.67
N LYS A 134 -18.13 30.57 -2.99
CA LYS A 134 -16.78 30.37 -3.56
C LYS A 134 -15.83 31.52 -3.19
N TYR A 135 -16.36 32.73 -3.12
CA TYR A 135 -15.68 33.96 -2.76
C TYR A 135 -16.57 34.82 -1.86
N PHE A 136 -15.99 35.56 -0.93
CA PHE A 136 -16.71 36.52 -0.11
C PHE A 136 -15.88 37.81 0.03
N PRO A 137 -16.41 39.00 -0.29
CA PRO A 137 -15.65 40.25 -0.24
C PRO A 137 -15.15 40.56 1.17
N ALA A 138 -13.86 40.94 1.31
CA ALA A 138 -13.28 41.21 2.61
C ALA A 138 -13.87 42.46 3.30
N ALA A 139 -14.25 43.48 2.51
CA ALA A 139 -14.95 44.67 3.01
C ALA A 139 -16.32 44.33 3.58
N GLU A 140 -17.08 43.46 2.92
CA GLU A 140 -18.38 43.00 3.41
C GLU A 140 -18.25 42.14 4.67
N ALA A 141 -17.25 41.25 4.71
CA ALA A 141 -17.02 40.36 5.86
C ALA A 141 -16.72 41.10 7.15
N ASN A 142 -16.06 42.26 7.05
CA ASN A 142 -15.59 43.05 8.17
C ASN A 142 -16.48 44.26 8.46
N ARG A 143 -17.56 44.48 7.70
CA ARG A 143 -18.47 45.64 7.83
C ARG A 143 -19.07 45.76 9.24
N HIS A 144 -19.41 44.62 9.85
CA HIS A 144 -20.07 44.55 11.16
C HIS A 144 -19.13 44.12 12.29
N GLY A 145 -17.81 44.31 12.10
CA GLY A 145 -16.79 43.87 13.04
C GLY A 145 -16.33 42.43 12.82
N GLN A 146 -15.54 41.92 13.76
CA GLN A 146 -14.95 40.59 13.68
C GLN A 146 -15.42 39.72 14.84
N GLN A 147 -15.72 38.45 14.55
CA GLN A 147 -16.12 37.52 15.60
C GLN A 147 -14.91 36.94 16.34
N LEU A 148 -15.13 36.63 17.61
CA LEU A 148 -14.22 35.82 18.41
C LEU A 148 -13.95 34.51 17.67
N TYR A 149 -12.68 34.13 17.59
CA TYR A 149 -12.29 32.82 17.09
C TYR A 149 -11.15 32.23 17.89
N PHE A 150 -11.14 30.91 18.00
CA PHE A 150 -10.15 30.19 18.79
C PHE A 150 -8.84 30.03 18.02
N ALA A 151 -7.72 30.13 18.74
CA ALA A 151 -6.39 29.75 18.30
C ALA A 151 -6.30 28.22 18.17
N LEU A 152 -7.09 27.66 17.25
CA LEU A 152 -7.06 26.23 16.99
C LEU A 152 -5.66 25.82 16.50
N PRO A 153 -5.08 24.72 17.01
CA PRO A 153 -4.07 24.01 16.27
C PRO A 153 -4.70 23.59 14.94
N THR A 154 -4.15 24.05 13.83
CA THR A 154 -4.58 23.65 12.49
C THR A 154 -4.65 22.12 12.41
N ARG A 155 -5.86 21.58 12.17
CA ARG A 155 -6.19 20.15 12.07
C ARG A 155 -5.82 19.32 13.30
N ASN A 156 -6.71 19.25 14.31
CA ASN A 156 -6.90 18.09 15.21
C ASN A 156 -7.95 18.40 16.29
N LEU A 157 -9.17 18.79 15.91
CA LEU A 157 -10.33 18.56 16.79
C LEU A 157 -10.75 17.10 16.63
N ARG A 158 -9.93 16.19 17.17
CA ARG A 158 -10.47 14.99 17.79
C ARG A 158 -10.76 15.43 19.22
N ALA A 159 -12.02 15.41 19.62
CA ALA A 159 -12.38 15.53 21.02
C ALA A 159 -11.66 14.40 21.77
N ALA A 160 -10.55 14.73 22.41
CA ALA A 160 -10.02 13.86 23.45
C ALA A 160 -10.95 14.06 24.64
N GLY A 161 -11.87 13.11 24.83
CA GLY A 161 -12.46 12.90 26.14
C GLY A 161 -11.36 12.71 27.19
N PRO A 162 -11.67 12.85 28.48
CA PRO A 162 -10.69 12.67 29.54
C PRO A 162 -9.97 11.33 29.35
N ARG A 163 -8.67 11.37 29.00
CA ARG A 163 -7.84 10.17 28.95
C ARG A 163 -7.71 9.69 30.38
N SER A 164 -8.35 8.56 30.68
CA SER A 164 -8.04 7.78 31.88
C SER A 164 -6.53 7.54 31.91
N THR A 165 -5.88 7.94 32.99
CA THR A 165 -4.48 7.64 33.30
C THR A 165 -4.34 6.27 33.98
N ALA A 166 -5.23 5.32 33.66
CA ALA A 166 -5.02 3.94 34.04
C ALA A 166 -3.75 3.42 33.33
N ALA A 167 -2.86 2.78 34.08
CA ALA A 167 -1.70 2.11 33.53
C ALA A 167 -2.20 1.01 32.58
N VAL A 168 -2.00 1.21 31.28
CA VAL A 168 -2.41 0.24 30.27
C VAL A 168 -1.34 -0.83 30.17
N THR A 169 -1.68 -2.06 30.58
CA THR A 169 -0.80 -3.22 30.43
C THR A 169 -0.64 -3.57 28.94
N LEU A 170 0.59 -3.66 28.45
CA LEU A 170 0.92 -4.08 27.08
C LEU A 170 0.92 -5.61 26.96
N ALA A 171 -0.18 -6.26 27.36
CA ALA A 171 -0.33 -7.70 27.19
C ALA A 171 -0.71 -8.02 25.74
N HIS A 172 -0.20 -9.14 25.21
CA HIS A 172 -0.64 -9.65 23.91
C HIS A 172 -2.13 -9.98 24.00
N PRO A 173 -2.99 -9.44 23.11
CA PRO A 173 -4.41 -9.74 23.11
C PRO A 173 -4.63 -11.23 22.78
N VAL A 174 -5.42 -11.91 23.59
CA VAL A 174 -5.85 -13.29 23.32
C VAL A 174 -7.22 -13.19 22.65
N PRO A 175 -7.41 -13.73 21.42
CA PRO A 175 -8.70 -13.66 20.75
C PRO A 175 -9.77 -14.40 21.55
N VAL A 176 -10.95 -13.80 21.71
CA VAL A 176 -12.08 -14.51 22.31
C VAL A 176 -12.67 -15.51 21.32
N GLU A 177 -13.10 -16.67 21.82
CA GLU A 177 -13.66 -17.76 20.99
C GLU A 177 -15.14 -17.57 20.65
N HIS A 178 -15.83 -16.65 21.34
CA HIS A 178 -17.25 -16.39 21.11
C HIS A 178 -17.46 -15.28 20.06
N ARG A 179 -18.64 -15.29 19.43
CA ARG A 179 -19.08 -14.26 18.49
C ARG A 179 -20.50 -13.82 18.84
N GLN A 180 -20.71 -12.51 18.86
CA GLN A 180 -22.04 -11.94 18.88
C GLN A 180 -22.69 -12.18 17.52
N THR A 181 -23.81 -12.90 17.51
CA THR A 181 -24.63 -13.09 16.31
C THR A 181 -25.29 -11.77 15.92
N VAL A 182 -25.13 -11.36 14.67
CA VAL A 182 -25.83 -10.18 14.13
C VAL A 182 -27.18 -10.58 13.57
N LEU A 183 -28.20 -9.75 13.80
CA LEU A 183 -29.54 -9.97 13.23
C LEU A 183 -29.55 -9.74 11.71
N PHE A 184 -28.75 -8.78 11.25
CA PHE A 184 -28.52 -8.48 9.83
C PHE A 184 -27.04 -8.13 9.62
N ASP A 185 -26.42 -8.64 8.56
CA ASP A 185 -25.08 -8.22 8.15
C ASP A 185 -25.18 -6.90 7.39
N LEU A 186 -24.89 -5.78 8.07
CA LEU A 186 -24.90 -4.44 7.47
C LEU A 186 -23.46 -3.96 7.24
N PRO A 187 -23.09 -3.65 5.97
CA PRO A 187 -21.77 -3.11 5.67
C PRO A 187 -21.50 -1.83 6.46
N ARG A 188 -20.31 -1.74 7.07
CA ARG A 188 -19.91 -0.54 7.82
C ARG A 188 -19.82 0.68 6.91
N ASP A 189 -20.53 1.75 7.24
CA ASP A 189 -20.41 3.04 6.53
C ASP A 189 -19.12 3.78 6.95
N LEU A 190 -18.01 3.36 6.35
CA LEU A 190 -16.70 3.95 6.55
C LEU A 190 -16.64 5.42 6.11
N ALA A 191 -17.47 5.85 5.15
CA ALA A 191 -17.50 7.22 4.68
C ALA A 191 -18.13 8.16 5.73
N THR A 192 -19.20 7.71 6.40
CA THR A 192 -19.77 8.44 7.55
C THR A 192 -18.82 8.45 8.73
N GLY A 193 -18.13 7.34 9.03
CA GLY A 193 -17.09 7.31 10.06
C GLY A 193 -15.95 8.31 9.82
N LEU A 194 -15.52 8.52 8.57
CA LEU A 194 -14.55 9.59 8.25
C LEU A 194 -15.08 11.00 8.54
N ARG A 195 -16.38 11.24 8.34
CA ARG A 195 -17.02 12.55 8.58
C ARG A 195 -17.34 12.80 10.05
N ARG A 196 -17.77 11.76 10.78
CA ARG A 196 -18.31 11.85 12.14
C ARG A 196 -17.37 11.27 13.22
N SER A 197 -16.20 10.77 12.82
CA SER A 197 -15.28 9.96 13.64
C SER A 197 -15.76 8.54 13.88
N PHE A 198 -14.81 7.65 14.18
CA PHE A 198 -15.06 6.26 14.54
C PHE A 198 -15.14 6.12 16.07
N PRO A 199 -15.86 5.11 16.59
CA PRO A 199 -15.86 4.81 18.01
C PRO A 199 -14.45 4.50 18.52
N GLU A 200 -14.25 4.74 19.81
CA GLU A 200 -13.02 4.37 20.50
C GLU A 200 -13.00 2.85 20.74
N PRO A 201 -11.84 2.18 20.63
CA PRO A 201 -11.74 0.76 20.97
C PRO A 201 -12.23 0.48 22.40
N PRO A 202 -13.11 -0.50 22.59
CA PRO A 202 -13.59 -0.88 23.93
C PRO A 202 -12.47 -1.44 24.80
N ASP A 203 -11.54 -2.20 24.22
CA ASP A 203 -10.32 -2.65 24.88
C ASP A 203 -9.14 -1.72 24.57
N LEU A 204 -8.85 -0.81 25.50
CA LEU A 204 -7.72 0.11 25.41
C LEU A 204 -6.36 -0.58 25.56
N GLY A 205 -6.31 -1.74 26.23
CA GLY A 205 -5.13 -2.58 26.39
C GLY A 205 -4.68 -3.19 25.07
N ALA A 206 -5.58 -3.92 24.42
CA ALA A 206 -5.34 -4.46 23.09
C ALA A 206 -4.99 -3.35 22.08
N ALA A 207 -5.69 -2.21 22.13
CA ALA A 207 -5.38 -1.08 21.26
C ALA A 207 -3.97 -0.51 21.49
N ALA A 208 -3.52 -0.38 22.75
CA ALA A 208 -2.18 0.10 23.08
C ALA A 208 -1.09 -0.91 22.69
N PHE A 209 -1.33 -2.21 22.92
CA PHE A 209 -0.43 -3.27 22.48
C PHE A 209 -0.24 -3.23 20.96
N LEU A 210 -1.34 -3.22 20.19
CA LEU A 210 -1.25 -3.17 18.72
C LEU A 210 -0.61 -1.89 18.21
N ASP A 211 -0.81 -0.75 18.88
CA ASP A 211 -0.12 0.50 18.55
C ASP A 211 1.40 0.35 18.72
N HIS A 212 1.83 -0.21 19.87
CA HIS A 212 3.24 -0.47 20.16
C HIS A 212 3.85 -1.47 19.17
N PHE A 213 3.19 -2.61 18.96
CA PHE A 213 3.63 -3.63 18.01
C PHE A 213 3.74 -3.09 16.58
N THR A 214 2.78 -2.26 16.15
CA THR A 214 2.83 -1.60 14.84
C THR A 214 4.02 -0.66 14.72
N LEU A 215 4.37 0.07 15.78
CA LEU A 215 5.53 0.96 15.79
C LEU A 215 6.85 0.18 15.73
N GLN A 216 6.97 -0.92 16.48
CA GLN A 216 8.14 -1.80 16.41
C GLN A 216 8.30 -2.39 15.00
N ARG A 217 7.22 -2.93 14.43
CA ARG A 217 7.21 -3.49 13.08
C ARG A 217 7.52 -2.42 12.02
N ALA A 218 6.98 -1.22 12.17
CA ALA A 218 7.29 -0.09 11.30
C ALA A 218 8.78 0.28 11.32
N ALA A 219 9.41 0.26 12.51
CA ALA A 219 10.84 0.51 12.64
C ALA A 219 11.67 -0.61 11.98
N GLN A 220 11.32 -1.87 12.26
CA GLN A 220 11.98 -3.06 11.70
C GLN A 220 11.92 -3.09 10.18
N HIS A 221 10.75 -2.82 9.58
CA HIS A 221 10.55 -2.85 8.13
C HIS A 221 10.80 -1.49 7.43
N GLY A 222 11.37 -0.50 8.13
CA GLY A 222 11.75 0.79 7.55
C GLY A 222 10.59 1.63 7.02
N TRP A 223 9.41 1.55 7.64
CA TRP A 223 8.25 2.32 7.22
C TRP A 223 8.44 3.82 7.47
N THR A 224 7.95 4.67 6.56
CA THR A 224 7.93 6.11 6.79
C THR A 224 6.76 6.50 7.72
N LYS A 225 6.76 7.73 8.21
CA LYS A 225 5.74 8.23 9.17
C LYS A 225 4.30 8.13 8.64
N SER A 226 4.09 8.39 7.34
CA SER A 226 2.74 8.41 6.76
C SER A 226 2.09 7.02 6.69
N PRO A 227 2.72 5.98 6.10
CA PRO A 227 2.23 4.60 6.16
C PRO A 227 2.01 4.11 7.59
N THR A 228 2.96 4.37 8.49
CA THR A 228 2.88 3.96 9.91
C THR A 228 1.62 4.51 10.57
N ASN A 229 1.36 5.81 10.43
CA ASN A 229 0.16 6.43 11.01
C ASN A 229 -1.14 5.93 10.37
N ARG A 230 -1.14 5.61 9.08
CA ARG A 230 -2.34 5.07 8.39
C ARG A 230 -2.66 3.64 8.82
N VAL A 231 -1.64 2.80 9.03
CA VAL A 231 -1.82 1.44 9.57
C VAL A 231 -2.36 1.52 11.00
N ARG A 232 -1.72 2.31 11.87
CA ARG A 232 -2.20 2.53 13.25
C ARG A 232 -3.65 3.02 13.29
N HIS A 233 -3.99 3.97 12.41
CA HIS A 233 -5.36 4.47 12.32
C HIS A 233 -6.35 3.39 11.88
N GLY A 234 -6.01 2.60 10.87
CA GLY A 234 -6.88 1.53 10.38
C GLY A 234 -7.12 0.42 11.40
N ILE A 235 -6.08 -0.01 12.12
CA ILE A 235 -6.22 -0.97 13.23
C ILE A 235 -7.16 -0.43 14.30
N ARG A 236 -7.01 0.85 14.68
CA ARG A 236 -7.89 1.48 15.66
C ARG A 236 -9.35 1.57 15.21
N ILE A 237 -9.59 1.82 13.92
CA ILE A 237 -10.95 1.78 13.35
C ILE A 237 -11.53 0.39 13.53
N LEU A 238 -10.80 -0.65 13.09
CA LEU A 238 -11.27 -2.04 13.15
C LEU A 238 -11.64 -2.43 14.58
N LEU A 239 -10.76 -2.14 15.55
CA LEU A 239 -11.03 -2.40 16.97
C LEU A 239 -12.24 -1.64 17.51
N GLY A 240 -12.44 -0.39 17.11
CA GLY A 240 -13.58 0.43 17.55
C GLY A 240 -14.91 0.04 16.90
N THR A 241 -14.89 -0.68 15.79
CA THR A 241 -16.09 -1.06 15.02
C THR A 241 -16.43 -2.55 15.11
N GLN A 242 -15.73 -3.33 15.96
CA GLN A 242 -16.02 -4.75 16.14
C GLN A 242 -17.40 -4.94 16.78
N ASP A 243 -18.18 -5.88 16.26
CA ASP A 243 -19.40 -6.35 16.94
C ASP A 243 -19.05 -7.08 18.24
N THR A 244 -17.98 -7.89 18.22
CA THR A 244 -17.49 -8.62 19.39
C THR A 244 -16.09 -8.12 19.74
N PRO A 245 -15.95 -7.30 20.80
CA PRO A 245 -14.66 -6.86 21.29
C PRO A 245 -13.70 -8.03 21.55
N GLY A 246 -12.49 -7.94 21.00
CA GLY A 246 -11.44 -8.95 21.21
C GLY A 246 -11.56 -10.19 20.32
N ALA A 247 -12.59 -10.32 19.49
CA ALA A 247 -12.67 -11.42 18.54
C ALA A 247 -11.70 -11.18 17.35
N PRO A 248 -11.28 -12.23 16.61
CA PRO A 248 -10.48 -12.07 15.40
C PRO A 248 -11.14 -11.10 14.40
N ILE A 249 -10.33 -10.29 13.73
CA ILE A 249 -10.80 -9.33 12.73
C ILE A 249 -10.88 -10.04 11.37
N ARG A 250 -12.03 -9.95 10.71
CA ARG A 250 -12.27 -10.54 9.39
C ARG A 250 -11.41 -9.83 8.33
N ALA A 251 -10.79 -10.60 7.45
CA ALA A 251 -10.02 -10.08 6.32
C ALA A 251 -10.89 -9.25 5.36
N GLN A 252 -12.19 -9.54 5.23
CA GLN A 252 -13.14 -8.71 4.50
C GLN A 252 -13.24 -7.28 5.07
N ASP A 253 -13.32 -7.13 6.40
CA ASP A 253 -13.35 -5.83 7.07
C ASP A 253 -12.05 -5.05 6.85
N VAL A 254 -10.91 -5.75 6.92
CA VAL A 254 -9.61 -5.16 6.60
C VAL A 254 -9.58 -4.65 5.16
N GLN A 255 -10.09 -5.43 4.19
CA GLN A 255 -10.16 -5.01 2.79
C GLN A 255 -11.07 -3.81 2.58
N ALA A 256 -12.20 -3.73 3.30
CA ALA A 256 -13.15 -2.62 3.22
C ALA A 256 -12.48 -1.26 3.51
N LEU A 257 -11.45 -1.22 4.37
CA LEU A 257 -10.68 -0.01 4.65
C LEU A 257 -9.98 0.59 3.42
N SER A 258 -9.79 -0.18 2.34
CA SER A 258 -9.27 0.34 1.07
C SER A 258 -10.17 1.40 0.45
N SER A 259 -11.50 1.33 0.68
CA SER A 259 -12.47 2.34 0.20
C SER A 259 -12.19 3.74 0.75
N ILE A 260 -11.65 3.82 1.96
CA ILE A 260 -11.20 5.06 2.62
C ILE A 260 -9.69 5.28 2.46
N ARG A 261 -9.10 4.64 1.45
CA ARG A 261 -7.68 4.70 1.07
C ARG A 261 -6.73 4.21 2.17
N LEU A 262 -7.16 3.46 3.18
CA LEU A 262 -6.21 2.93 4.17
C LEU A 262 -5.47 1.69 3.63
N PRO A 263 -4.24 1.43 4.09
CA PRO A 263 -3.39 0.37 3.55
C PRO A 263 -3.81 -1.01 4.08
N ALA A 264 -4.94 -1.54 3.61
CA ALA A 264 -5.53 -2.83 4.03
C ALA A 264 -4.51 -3.97 4.10
N ALA A 265 -3.68 -4.14 3.06
CA ALA A 265 -2.67 -5.19 3.02
C ALA A 265 -1.65 -5.12 4.18
N GLN A 266 -1.25 -3.92 4.60
CA GLN A 266 -0.30 -3.78 5.73
C GLN A 266 -1.00 -3.94 7.07
N ILE A 267 -2.24 -3.49 7.17
CA ILE A 267 -3.09 -3.68 8.36
C ILE A 267 -3.30 -5.18 8.58
N GLY A 268 -3.71 -5.92 7.55
CA GLY A 268 -3.88 -7.37 7.60
C GLY A 268 -2.61 -8.10 8.03
N ARG A 269 -1.43 -7.72 7.52
CA ARG A 269 -0.16 -8.32 7.96
C ARG A 269 0.17 -8.06 9.42
N VAL A 270 -0.16 -6.89 9.95
CA VAL A 270 0.04 -6.61 11.38
C VAL A 270 -0.86 -7.51 12.21
N LEU A 271 -2.14 -7.60 11.85
CA LEU A 271 -3.13 -8.43 12.55
C LEU A 271 -2.81 -9.93 12.45
N ALA A 272 -2.39 -10.40 11.29
CA ALA A 272 -1.96 -11.79 11.09
C ALA A 272 -0.73 -12.13 11.95
N ALA A 273 0.23 -11.21 12.05
CA ALA A 273 1.45 -11.44 12.83
C ALA A 273 1.21 -11.56 14.35
N VAL A 274 0.05 -11.12 14.84
CA VAL A 274 -0.37 -11.23 16.25
C VAL A 274 -1.55 -12.19 16.41
N GLY A 275 -1.87 -13.00 15.38
CA GLY A 275 -2.96 -13.98 15.46
C GLY A 275 -4.37 -13.41 15.57
N LEU A 276 -4.59 -12.14 15.19
CA LEU A 276 -5.90 -11.45 15.26
C LEU A 276 -6.57 -11.28 13.89
N LEU A 277 -6.08 -11.94 12.84
CA LEU A 277 -6.71 -11.91 11.51
C LEU A 277 -7.40 -13.25 11.23
N GLU A 278 -8.68 -13.20 10.92
CA GLU A 278 -9.44 -14.33 10.36
C GLU A 278 -9.48 -14.18 8.84
N ASP A 279 -8.99 -15.18 8.11
CA ASP A 279 -9.04 -15.17 6.64
C ASP A 279 -10.39 -15.70 6.14
N ASP A 280 -11.36 -14.80 6.01
CA ASP A 280 -12.72 -15.06 5.54
C ASP A 280 -12.92 -14.67 4.06
N LEU A 281 -11.85 -14.38 3.33
CA LEU A 281 -11.95 -13.92 1.95
C LEU A 281 -12.33 -15.09 1.03
N VAL A 282 -13.55 -15.04 0.49
CA VAL A 282 -13.91 -15.88 -0.66
C VAL A 282 -13.02 -15.51 -1.83
N SER A 283 -12.32 -16.51 -2.39
CA SER A 283 -11.45 -16.31 -3.54
C SER A 283 -12.22 -15.64 -4.67
N ALA A 284 -11.73 -14.51 -5.19
CA ALA A 284 -12.40 -13.71 -6.23
C ALA A 284 -12.67 -14.48 -7.54
N VAL A 285 -12.14 -15.70 -7.67
CA VAL A 285 -12.44 -16.62 -8.76
C VAL A 285 -13.84 -17.24 -8.64
N VAL A 286 -14.36 -17.44 -7.43
CA VAL A 286 -15.70 -18.01 -7.16
C VAL A 286 -16.83 -17.10 -7.66
N PRO A 287 -16.98 -15.84 -7.18
CA PRO A 287 -18.04 -14.96 -7.69
C PRO A 287 -17.83 -14.58 -9.16
N TRP A 288 -16.60 -14.69 -9.68
CA TRP A 288 -16.32 -14.52 -11.11
C TRP A 288 -16.86 -15.71 -11.92
N PHE A 289 -16.68 -16.94 -11.43
CA PHE A 289 -17.22 -18.14 -12.05
C PHE A 289 -18.74 -18.06 -12.10
N ASP A 290 -19.40 -17.76 -10.97
CA ASP A 290 -20.86 -17.69 -10.89
C ASP A 290 -21.45 -16.69 -11.88
N ARG A 291 -20.84 -15.51 -12.01
CA ARG A 291 -21.26 -14.51 -13.01
C ARG A 291 -21.07 -14.99 -14.44
N LYS A 292 -20.02 -15.76 -14.72
CA LYS A 292 -19.71 -16.26 -16.07
C LYS A 292 -20.59 -17.44 -16.48
N THR A 293 -21.15 -18.17 -15.53
CA THR A 293 -22.01 -19.33 -15.80
C THR A 293 -23.50 -19.06 -15.59
N ALA A 294 -23.87 -17.85 -15.14
CA ALA A 294 -25.25 -17.48 -14.81
C ALA A 294 -26.25 -17.60 -15.98
N GLY A 295 -25.78 -17.52 -17.23
CA GLY A 295 -26.61 -17.69 -18.43
C GLY A 295 -26.77 -19.13 -18.91
N LEU A 296 -26.09 -20.10 -18.28
CA LEU A 296 -26.15 -21.51 -18.69
C LEU A 296 -27.34 -22.22 -18.03
N PRO A 297 -27.90 -23.27 -18.65
CA PRO A 297 -28.91 -24.13 -18.03
C PRO A 297 -28.43 -24.67 -16.68
N ALA A 298 -29.33 -24.75 -15.69
CA ALA A 298 -28.97 -25.11 -14.31
C ALA A 298 -28.21 -26.45 -14.20
N PRO A 299 -28.61 -27.55 -14.88
CA PRO A 299 -27.86 -28.81 -14.82
C PRO A 299 -26.44 -28.67 -15.38
N MET A 300 -26.28 -27.99 -16.52
CA MET A 300 -24.97 -27.69 -17.11
C MET A 300 -24.08 -26.86 -16.17
N ALA A 301 -24.65 -25.86 -15.48
CA ALA A 301 -23.92 -25.02 -14.54
C ALA A 301 -23.46 -25.79 -13.30
N GLU A 302 -24.27 -26.71 -12.77
CA GLU A 302 -23.90 -27.58 -11.64
C GLU A 302 -22.76 -28.57 -12.00
N GLU A 303 -22.84 -29.16 -13.19
CA GLU A 303 -21.81 -30.05 -13.71
C GLU A 303 -20.49 -29.29 -13.89
N LEU A 304 -20.55 -28.09 -14.47
CA LEU A 304 -19.40 -27.21 -14.60
C LEU A 304 -18.86 -26.74 -13.24
N ARG A 305 -19.73 -26.56 -12.23
CA ARG A 305 -19.30 -26.23 -10.86
C ARG A 305 -18.52 -27.37 -10.22
N THR A 306 -18.90 -28.62 -10.48
CA THR A 306 -18.11 -29.80 -10.04
C THR A 306 -16.68 -29.75 -10.59
N TRP A 307 -16.52 -29.38 -11.86
CA TRP A 307 -15.20 -29.19 -12.46
C TRP A 307 -14.43 -28.04 -11.80
N PHE A 308 -15.10 -26.91 -11.58
CA PHE A 308 -14.51 -25.73 -10.96
C PHE A 308 -14.02 -25.99 -9.55
N ASP A 309 -14.83 -26.64 -8.70
CA ASP A 309 -14.50 -26.91 -7.31
C ASP A 309 -13.28 -27.84 -7.18
N ILE A 310 -13.18 -28.85 -8.05
CA ILE A 310 -12.01 -29.75 -8.10
C ILE A 310 -10.75 -28.98 -8.54
N LEU A 311 -10.86 -28.07 -9.50
CA LEU A 311 -9.71 -27.25 -9.88
C LEU A 311 -9.31 -26.26 -8.79
N LEU A 312 -10.28 -25.70 -8.07
CA LEU A 312 -10.05 -24.71 -7.02
C LEU A 312 -9.43 -25.34 -5.77
N ASN A 313 -9.98 -26.46 -5.30
CA ASN A 313 -9.62 -27.07 -4.03
C ASN A 313 -8.70 -28.28 -4.17
N GLY A 314 -8.47 -28.76 -5.41
CA GLY A 314 -7.86 -30.06 -5.64
C GLY A 314 -8.81 -31.21 -5.28
N SER A 315 -8.30 -32.43 -5.35
CA SER A 315 -9.02 -33.63 -4.91
C SER A 315 -8.04 -34.68 -4.41
N SER A 316 -8.32 -35.25 -3.24
CA SER A 316 -7.63 -36.41 -2.68
C SER A 316 -8.18 -37.75 -3.22
N THR A 317 -9.39 -37.74 -3.78
CA THR A 317 -9.99 -38.88 -4.49
C THR A 317 -9.81 -38.74 -6.01
N PRO A 318 -9.84 -39.84 -6.78
CA PRO A 318 -9.75 -39.77 -8.25
C PRO A 318 -10.77 -38.78 -8.86
N PRO A 319 -10.35 -37.83 -9.72
CA PRO A 319 -8.99 -37.61 -10.19
C PRO A 319 -8.13 -36.86 -9.16
N ARG A 320 -7.12 -37.55 -8.61
CA ARG A 320 -6.18 -36.98 -7.65
C ARG A 320 -5.48 -35.79 -8.28
N SER A 321 -5.63 -34.62 -7.68
CA SER A 321 -5.09 -33.38 -8.23
C SER A 321 -4.82 -32.37 -7.13
N GLN A 322 -3.79 -31.56 -7.35
CA GLN A 322 -3.52 -30.40 -6.52
C GLN A 322 -4.37 -29.21 -7.02
N PRO A 323 -4.73 -28.27 -6.12
CA PRO A 323 -5.31 -26.98 -6.50
C PRO A 323 -4.58 -26.35 -7.68
N ARG A 324 -5.33 -25.78 -8.62
CA ARG A 324 -4.78 -25.04 -9.76
C ARG A 324 -4.73 -23.55 -9.47
N ASP A 325 -3.73 -22.90 -10.05
CA ASP A 325 -3.64 -21.44 -10.03
C ASP A 325 -4.92 -20.82 -10.63
N HIS A 326 -5.46 -19.80 -9.96
CA HIS A 326 -6.71 -19.15 -10.36
C HIS A 326 -6.68 -18.62 -11.80
N LYS A 327 -5.51 -18.21 -12.32
CA LYS A 327 -5.36 -17.78 -13.72
C LYS A 327 -5.62 -18.94 -14.68
N THR A 328 -5.13 -20.13 -14.36
CA THR A 328 -5.36 -21.34 -15.16
C THR A 328 -6.83 -21.71 -15.17
N ILE A 329 -7.51 -21.69 -14.02
CA ILE A 329 -8.96 -21.96 -13.93
C ILE A 329 -9.74 -20.98 -14.82
N ARG A 330 -9.43 -19.68 -14.73
CA ARG A 330 -10.05 -18.64 -15.55
C ARG A 330 -9.86 -18.88 -17.04
N LEU A 331 -8.63 -19.19 -17.47
CA LEU A 331 -8.32 -19.44 -18.87
C LEU A 331 -9.08 -20.66 -19.40
N LEU A 332 -9.07 -21.77 -18.66
CA LEU A 332 -9.76 -22.99 -19.10
C LEU A 332 -11.27 -22.78 -19.22
N LEU A 333 -11.89 -22.02 -18.29
CA LEU A 333 -13.30 -21.67 -18.40
C LEU A 333 -13.54 -20.77 -19.62
N LEU A 334 -12.77 -19.69 -19.78
CA LEU A 334 -12.90 -18.77 -20.92
C LEU A 334 -12.74 -19.47 -22.27
N TRP A 335 -11.84 -20.45 -22.34
CA TRP A 335 -11.65 -21.25 -23.55
C TRP A 335 -12.80 -22.22 -23.80
N SER A 336 -13.49 -22.69 -22.76
CA SER A 336 -14.62 -23.61 -22.87
C SER A 336 -15.96 -22.90 -23.10
N LEU A 337 -16.11 -21.68 -22.58
CA LEU A 337 -17.38 -20.92 -22.57
C LEU A 337 -18.06 -20.80 -23.93
N PRO A 338 -17.36 -20.47 -25.05
CA PRO A 338 -18.05 -20.35 -26.33
C PRO A 338 -18.75 -21.64 -26.77
N ALA A 339 -18.17 -22.80 -26.44
CA ALA A 339 -18.80 -24.09 -26.75
C ALA A 339 -20.00 -24.35 -25.83
N LEU A 340 -19.88 -24.03 -24.55
CA LEU A 340 -20.96 -24.18 -23.56
C LEU A 340 -22.17 -23.30 -23.92
N GLU A 341 -21.91 -22.04 -24.27
CA GLU A 341 -22.93 -21.08 -24.70
C GLU A 341 -23.60 -21.53 -26.01
N GLN A 342 -22.82 -22.03 -26.98
CA GLN A 342 -23.38 -22.54 -28.22
C GLN A 342 -24.24 -23.78 -27.99
N TRP A 343 -23.80 -24.75 -27.20
CA TRP A 343 -24.61 -25.94 -26.88
C TRP A 343 -25.90 -25.59 -26.13
N ALA A 344 -25.83 -24.65 -25.20
CA ALA A 344 -27.02 -24.13 -24.53
C ALA A 344 -27.98 -23.47 -25.52
N ALA A 345 -27.47 -22.68 -26.47
CA ALA A 345 -28.27 -22.04 -27.51
C ALA A 345 -28.91 -23.04 -28.49
N THR A 346 -28.27 -24.18 -28.76
CA THR A 346 -28.81 -25.26 -29.59
C THR A 346 -29.71 -26.24 -28.83
N GLY A 347 -30.00 -25.97 -27.55
CA GLY A 347 -30.98 -26.72 -26.75
C GLY A 347 -30.42 -27.80 -25.83
N HIS A 348 -29.09 -27.98 -25.75
CA HIS A 348 -28.50 -28.91 -24.78
C HIS A 348 -28.52 -28.31 -23.38
N THR A 349 -29.14 -29.01 -22.44
CA THR A 349 -29.30 -28.53 -21.06
C THR A 349 -28.31 -29.15 -20.07
N THR A 350 -27.61 -30.21 -20.46
CA THR A 350 -26.60 -30.92 -19.65
C THR A 350 -25.38 -31.31 -20.50
N LEU A 351 -24.20 -31.35 -19.87
CA LEU A 351 -22.96 -31.84 -20.48
C LEU A 351 -22.94 -33.36 -20.68
N ARG A 352 -23.90 -34.08 -20.08
CA ARG A 352 -24.03 -35.54 -20.21
C ARG A 352 -24.48 -35.97 -21.60
N GLU A 353 -25.19 -35.11 -22.33
CA GLU A 353 -25.68 -35.34 -23.69
C GLU A 353 -24.63 -35.03 -24.76
N ILE A 354 -23.52 -34.41 -24.39
CA ILE A 354 -22.51 -33.96 -25.35
C ILE A 354 -21.68 -35.15 -25.86
N THR A 355 -21.80 -35.41 -27.16
CA THR A 355 -21.06 -36.46 -27.87
C THR A 355 -19.77 -35.93 -28.49
N ARG A 356 -18.98 -36.81 -29.13
CA ARG A 356 -17.77 -36.40 -29.85
C ARG A 356 -18.12 -35.49 -31.03
N GLU A 357 -19.20 -35.79 -31.73
CA GLU A 357 -19.70 -35.04 -32.89
C GLU A 357 -20.02 -33.61 -32.47
N HIS A 358 -20.78 -33.43 -31.39
CA HIS A 358 -21.07 -32.10 -30.83
C HIS A 358 -19.81 -31.31 -30.47
N VAL A 359 -18.72 -31.97 -30.05
CA VAL A 359 -17.43 -31.32 -29.79
C VAL A 359 -16.71 -30.97 -31.09
N LEU A 360 -16.77 -31.80 -32.12
CA LEU A 360 -16.11 -31.50 -33.39
C LEU A 360 -16.80 -30.35 -34.12
N ASP A 361 -18.13 -30.28 -34.05
CA ASP A 361 -18.95 -29.25 -34.70
C ASP A 361 -18.76 -27.86 -34.10
N VAL A 362 -18.44 -27.79 -32.80
CA VAL A 362 -18.27 -26.52 -32.08
C VAL A 362 -16.84 -25.96 -32.16
N LEU A 363 -15.86 -26.81 -32.48
CA LEU A 363 -14.45 -26.42 -32.46
C LEU A 363 -14.10 -25.58 -33.71
N PRO A 364 -13.43 -24.41 -33.55
CA PRO A 364 -12.91 -23.62 -34.67
C PRO A 364 -12.08 -24.46 -35.62
N HIS A 365 -12.11 -24.16 -36.91
CA HIS A 365 -11.48 -24.97 -37.95
C HIS A 365 -9.96 -25.16 -37.76
N SER A 366 -9.24 -24.13 -37.30
CA SER A 366 -7.79 -24.15 -37.14
C SER A 366 -7.27 -23.13 -36.12
N GLY A 367 -5.96 -23.09 -35.94
CA GLY A 367 -5.26 -22.02 -35.21
C GLY A 367 -5.32 -22.11 -33.68
N THR A 368 -4.93 -20.99 -33.07
CA THR A 368 -4.77 -20.86 -31.61
C THR A 368 -6.09 -21.03 -30.86
N ASP A 369 -7.21 -20.57 -31.41
CA ASP A 369 -8.52 -20.67 -30.77
C ASP A 369 -9.02 -22.12 -30.70
N ARG A 370 -8.84 -22.90 -31.78
CA ARG A 370 -9.11 -24.35 -31.76
C ARG A 370 -8.31 -25.06 -30.68
N SER A 371 -7.01 -24.74 -30.57
CA SER A 371 -6.12 -25.30 -29.55
C SER A 371 -6.59 -24.96 -28.14
N HIS A 372 -6.87 -23.68 -27.87
CA HIS A 372 -7.35 -23.22 -26.57
C HIS A 372 -8.66 -23.88 -26.17
N GLN A 373 -9.67 -23.86 -27.04
CA GLN A 373 -10.96 -24.47 -26.75
C GLN A 373 -10.85 -25.98 -26.56
N SER A 374 -10.04 -26.67 -27.38
CA SER A 374 -9.74 -28.10 -27.20
C SER A 374 -9.11 -28.40 -25.83
N GLN A 375 -8.20 -27.54 -25.35
CA GLN A 375 -7.58 -27.69 -24.04
C GLN A 375 -8.58 -27.46 -22.89
N GLY A 376 -9.42 -26.44 -23.01
CA GLY A 376 -10.51 -26.15 -22.05
C GLY A 376 -11.45 -27.34 -21.92
N LEU A 377 -12.03 -27.79 -23.04
CA LEU A 377 -12.96 -28.91 -23.09
C LEU A 377 -12.32 -30.22 -22.61
N ARG A 378 -11.06 -30.48 -22.96
CA ARG A 378 -10.34 -31.66 -22.47
C ARG A 378 -10.16 -31.63 -20.96
N SER A 379 -9.87 -30.47 -20.37
CA SER A 379 -9.79 -30.33 -18.92
C SER A 379 -11.14 -30.62 -18.28
N LEU A 380 -12.21 -30.03 -18.82
CA LEU A 380 -13.58 -30.20 -18.38
C LEU A 380 -14.01 -31.67 -18.38
N PHE A 381 -14.09 -32.29 -19.55
CA PHE A 381 -14.63 -33.65 -19.68
C PHE A 381 -13.74 -34.72 -19.06
N ARG A 382 -12.43 -34.50 -18.91
CA ARG A 382 -11.57 -35.41 -18.15
C ARG A 382 -11.95 -35.43 -16.67
N ILE A 383 -12.21 -34.27 -16.08
CA ILE A 383 -12.61 -34.17 -14.67
C ILE A 383 -14.03 -34.69 -14.50
N LEU A 384 -14.98 -34.28 -15.34
CA LEU A 384 -16.36 -34.76 -15.25
C LEU A 384 -16.46 -36.29 -15.39
N LYS A 385 -15.65 -36.89 -16.28
CA LYS A 385 -15.61 -38.36 -16.41
C LYS A 385 -15.03 -39.02 -15.17
N ALA A 386 -13.96 -38.46 -14.61
CA ALA A 386 -13.33 -39.01 -13.41
C ALA A 386 -14.22 -38.87 -12.16
N SER A 387 -14.98 -37.77 -12.05
CA SER A 387 -15.99 -37.54 -11.01
C SER A 387 -17.31 -38.26 -11.27
N LYS A 388 -17.38 -39.14 -12.28
CA LYS A 388 -18.57 -39.93 -12.66
C LYS A 388 -19.82 -39.09 -13.00
N VAL A 389 -19.63 -37.82 -13.38
CA VAL A 389 -20.71 -36.94 -13.84
C VAL A 389 -21.14 -37.32 -15.26
N VAL A 390 -20.17 -37.53 -16.15
CA VAL A 390 -20.42 -38.00 -17.53
C VAL A 390 -19.98 -39.46 -17.69
N PHE A 391 -20.74 -40.20 -18.50
CA PHE A 391 -20.44 -41.60 -18.78
C PHE A 391 -19.29 -41.77 -19.78
N THR A 392 -19.23 -40.94 -20.82
CA THR A 392 -18.16 -40.98 -21.83
C THR A 392 -17.42 -39.66 -21.85
N ASN A 393 -16.11 -39.68 -22.12
CA ASN A 393 -15.35 -38.45 -22.36
C ASN A 393 -15.38 -38.15 -23.88
N PRO A 394 -16.19 -37.18 -24.35
CA PRO A 394 -16.29 -36.86 -25.78
C PRO A 394 -14.98 -36.28 -26.35
N THR A 395 -14.07 -35.83 -25.48
CA THR A 395 -12.75 -35.30 -25.86
C THR A 395 -11.64 -36.36 -25.89
N ALA A 396 -11.97 -37.61 -25.57
CA ALA A 396 -11.04 -38.73 -25.65
C ALA A 396 -10.48 -38.81 -27.09
N ARG A 397 -9.16 -38.89 -27.24
CA ARG A 397 -8.49 -38.93 -28.56
C ARG A 397 -8.72 -37.71 -29.48
N LEU A 398 -9.15 -36.55 -28.96
CA LEU A 398 -9.08 -35.31 -29.74
C LEU A 398 -7.62 -34.91 -29.96
N ARG A 399 -7.21 -34.68 -31.21
CA ARG A 399 -5.87 -34.17 -31.49
C ARG A 399 -5.84 -32.69 -31.13
N THR A 400 -5.19 -32.34 -30.03
CA THR A 400 -4.92 -30.94 -29.69
C THR A 400 -3.85 -30.44 -30.63
N LEU A 401 -4.21 -29.56 -31.56
CA LEU A 401 -3.23 -28.82 -32.34
C LEU A 401 -2.42 -27.94 -31.39
N ARG A 402 -1.13 -27.78 -31.66
CA ARG A 402 -0.33 -26.79 -30.96
C ARG A 402 -0.87 -25.42 -31.38
N ALA A 403 -1.11 -24.53 -30.42
CA ALA A 403 -1.37 -23.13 -30.76
C ALA A 403 -0.25 -22.63 -31.68
N GLU A 404 -0.59 -21.81 -32.67
CA GLU A 404 0.39 -21.22 -33.57
C GLU A 404 1.40 -20.45 -32.72
N GLY A 405 2.61 -20.99 -32.64
CA GLY A 405 3.71 -20.30 -31.97
C GLY A 405 4.11 -19.11 -32.83
N ARG A 406 4.33 -17.96 -32.22
CA ARG A 406 5.16 -16.94 -32.88
C ARG A 406 6.59 -17.44 -32.87
N ASP A 407 7.21 -17.49 -34.04
CA ASP A 407 8.64 -17.74 -34.15
C ASP A 407 9.37 -16.60 -33.42
N PRO A 408 10.28 -16.93 -32.47
CA PRO A 408 11.09 -15.92 -31.83
C PRO A 408 12.00 -15.27 -32.88
N LEU A 409 12.00 -13.94 -32.93
CA LEU A 409 12.90 -13.15 -33.78
C LEU A 409 13.94 -12.43 -32.91
N PRO A 410 15.20 -12.28 -33.38
CA PRO A 410 16.20 -11.48 -32.70
C PRO A 410 15.72 -10.04 -32.48
N LEU A 411 16.13 -9.43 -31.37
CA LEU A 411 15.90 -8.01 -31.14
C LEU A 411 16.95 -7.19 -31.87
N ALA A 412 16.57 -6.00 -32.34
CA ALA A 412 17.54 -5.05 -32.88
C ALA A 412 18.58 -4.70 -31.79
N PRO A 413 19.90 -4.75 -32.08
CA PRO A 413 20.95 -4.53 -31.07
C PRO A 413 20.83 -3.19 -30.33
N VAL A 414 20.32 -2.16 -31.00
CA VAL A 414 20.03 -0.84 -30.39
C VAL A 414 19.06 -0.96 -29.21
N VAL A 415 18.01 -1.80 -29.33
CA VAL A 415 17.03 -2.01 -28.28
C VAL A 415 17.69 -2.69 -27.08
N VAL A 416 18.51 -3.71 -27.32
CA VAL A 416 19.23 -4.42 -26.24
C VAL A 416 20.17 -3.46 -25.51
N ARG A 417 20.94 -2.66 -26.26
CA ARG A 417 21.90 -1.69 -25.72
C ARG A 417 21.22 -0.61 -24.90
N GLU A 418 20.14 0.01 -25.40
CA GLU A 418 19.36 1.01 -24.66
C GLU A 418 18.84 0.48 -23.32
N ARG A 419 18.48 -0.80 -23.24
CA ARG A 419 18.01 -1.44 -22.00
C ARG A 419 19.15 -1.71 -21.03
N LEU A 420 20.28 -2.18 -21.53
CA LEU A 420 21.47 -2.40 -20.72
C LEU A 420 22.01 -1.06 -20.18
N ASP A 421 21.98 0.00 -20.97
CA ASP A 421 22.54 1.32 -20.64
C ASP A 421 21.51 2.25 -19.96
N SER A 422 20.38 1.71 -19.51
CA SER A 422 19.36 2.47 -18.80
C SER A 422 19.92 3.16 -17.56
N SER A 423 19.64 4.45 -17.42
CA SER A 423 19.98 5.23 -16.22
C SER A 423 19.24 4.77 -14.95
N HIS A 424 18.20 3.95 -15.10
CA HIS A 424 17.49 3.35 -13.98
C HIS A 424 18.18 2.04 -13.56
N PRO A 425 18.90 1.98 -12.40
CA PRO A 425 19.77 0.86 -12.06
C PRO A 425 19.04 -0.49 -12.03
N THR A 426 17.80 -0.49 -11.54
CA THR A 426 16.98 -1.71 -11.52
C THR A 426 16.61 -2.21 -12.92
N ALA A 427 16.30 -1.31 -13.86
CA ALA A 427 15.98 -1.71 -15.24
C ALA A 427 17.21 -2.25 -15.94
N ALA A 428 18.38 -1.62 -15.74
CA ALA A 428 19.66 -2.09 -16.25
C ALA A 428 20.01 -3.49 -15.71
N LEU A 429 19.93 -3.73 -14.40
CA LEU A 429 20.20 -5.04 -13.80
C LEU A 429 19.24 -6.12 -14.31
N VAL A 430 17.93 -5.85 -14.31
CA VAL A 430 16.93 -6.82 -14.80
C VAL A 430 17.19 -7.16 -16.26
N SER A 431 17.51 -6.16 -17.09
CA SER A 431 17.86 -6.38 -18.49
C SER A 431 19.13 -7.22 -18.63
N ALA A 432 20.16 -6.97 -17.82
CA ALA A 432 21.39 -7.75 -17.85
C ALA A 432 21.18 -9.22 -17.43
N LEU A 433 20.38 -9.48 -16.41
CA LEU A 433 20.02 -10.85 -16.01
C LEU A 433 19.25 -11.60 -17.11
N LEU A 434 18.44 -10.90 -17.89
CA LEU A 434 17.73 -11.46 -19.06
C LEU A 434 18.66 -11.67 -20.25
N VAL A 435 19.50 -10.70 -20.57
CA VAL A 435 20.34 -10.71 -21.79
C VAL A 435 21.57 -11.60 -21.64
N PHE A 436 22.18 -11.72 -20.46
CA PHE A 436 23.39 -12.55 -20.30
C PHE A 436 23.08 -13.96 -19.82
N HIS A 437 22.11 -14.11 -18.90
CA HIS A 437 21.80 -15.38 -18.26
C HIS A 437 20.44 -15.95 -18.68
N ALA A 438 19.70 -15.25 -19.54
CA ALA A 438 18.39 -15.66 -20.02
C ALA A 438 17.46 -16.09 -18.88
N LEU A 439 17.51 -15.49 -17.68
CA LEU A 439 16.66 -15.95 -16.57
C LEU A 439 15.17 -15.75 -16.87
N MET A 440 14.30 -16.64 -16.38
CA MET A 440 12.85 -16.40 -16.48
C MET A 440 12.48 -15.18 -15.64
N PRO A 441 11.53 -14.33 -16.07
CA PRO A 441 11.05 -13.24 -15.23
C PRO A 441 10.53 -13.73 -13.87
N GLY A 442 9.96 -14.93 -13.81
CA GLY A 442 9.55 -15.58 -12.56
C GLY A 442 10.71 -15.96 -11.64
N GLN A 443 11.87 -16.36 -12.20
CA GLN A 443 13.09 -16.64 -11.45
C GLN A 443 13.66 -15.34 -10.87
N ILE A 444 13.88 -14.31 -11.70
CA ILE A 444 14.38 -12.99 -11.27
C ILE A 444 13.50 -12.41 -10.14
N ARG A 445 12.18 -12.60 -10.21
CA ARG A 445 11.23 -12.15 -9.20
C ARG A 445 11.45 -12.79 -7.83
N ARG A 446 11.89 -14.05 -7.81
CA ARG A 446 12.04 -14.84 -6.58
C ARG A 446 13.44 -14.76 -5.99
N LEU A 447 14.45 -14.35 -6.77
CA LEU A 447 15.83 -14.19 -6.29
C LEU A 447 15.90 -13.40 -4.98
N HIS A 448 16.63 -13.94 -4.03
CA HIS A 448 17.06 -13.30 -2.80
C HIS A 448 18.45 -12.69 -2.94
N LEU A 449 18.80 -11.79 -2.02
CA LEU A 449 20.16 -11.26 -1.91
C LEU A 449 21.18 -12.37 -1.65
N ALA A 450 20.80 -13.37 -0.86
CA ALA A 450 21.66 -14.49 -0.50
C ALA A 450 21.91 -15.46 -1.66
N ASP A 451 21.12 -15.40 -2.73
CA ASP A 451 21.30 -16.27 -3.90
C ASP A 451 22.50 -15.82 -4.76
N ILE A 452 23.09 -14.66 -4.47
CA ILE A 452 24.25 -14.13 -5.19
C ILE A 452 25.40 -13.88 -4.21
N HIS A 453 26.45 -14.70 -4.33
CA HIS A 453 27.70 -14.53 -3.62
C HIS A 453 28.86 -15.04 -4.47
N ASP A 454 30.10 -14.65 -4.13
CA ASP A 454 31.32 -15.11 -4.79
C ASP A 454 31.36 -14.88 -6.32
N GLY A 455 30.62 -13.88 -6.81
CA GLY A 455 30.50 -13.58 -8.24
C GLY A 455 29.65 -14.58 -9.01
N ARG A 456 28.85 -15.39 -8.31
CA ARG A 456 28.01 -16.44 -8.88
C ARG A 456 26.56 -16.28 -8.44
N LEU A 457 25.66 -16.83 -9.24
CA LEU A 457 24.23 -16.91 -8.98
C LEU A 457 23.88 -18.37 -8.70
N HIS A 458 23.42 -18.62 -7.47
CA HIS A 458 22.92 -19.91 -7.03
C HIS A 458 21.41 -19.95 -7.24
N LEU A 459 20.97 -20.73 -8.23
CA LEU A 459 19.57 -20.83 -8.62
C LEU A 459 19.16 -22.29 -8.69
N ASP A 460 18.31 -22.70 -7.75
CA ASP A 460 17.91 -24.09 -7.56
C ASP A 460 19.16 -24.97 -7.38
N GLU A 461 19.38 -25.97 -8.23
CA GLU A 461 20.58 -26.83 -8.19
C GLU A 461 21.73 -26.32 -9.09
N ARG A 462 21.60 -25.11 -9.66
CA ARG A 462 22.57 -24.55 -10.61
C ARG A 462 23.42 -23.47 -9.97
N ASP A 463 24.69 -23.47 -10.37
CA ASP A 463 25.64 -22.45 -10.00
C ASP A 463 26.19 -21.73 -11.23
N ILE A 464 25.69 -20.52 -11.47
CA ILE A 464 25.90 -19.75 -12.71
C ILE A 464 26.92 -18.62 -12.45
N PRO A 465 28.12 -18.64 -13.08
CA PRO A 465 29.04 -17.52 -13.00
C PRO A 465 28.41 -16.24 -13.56
N LEU A 466 28.45 -15.13 -12.81
CA LEU A 466 27.88 -13.87 -13.28
C LEU A 466 28.78 -13.22 -14.31
N ALA A 467 28.22 -12.85 -15.46
CA ALA A 467 28.95 -12.11 -16.47
C ALA A 467 29.38 -10.73 -15.94
N ARG A 468 30.58 -10.25 -16.31
CA ARG A 468 31.11 -8.95 -15.84
C ARG A 468 30.13 -7.77 -16.02
N PRO A 469 29.39 -7.63 -17.14
CA PRO A 469 28.39 -6.57 -17.29
C PRO A 469 27.21 -6.67 -16.30
N VAL A 470 26.87 -7.88 -15.87
CA VAL A 470 25.83 -8.15 -14.85
C VAL A 470 26.34 -7.77 -13.47
N GLN A 471 27.58 -8.14 -13.12
CA GLN A 471 28.21 -7.76 -11.85
C GLN A 471 28.25 -6.23 -11.66
N GLN A 472 28.65 -5.48 -12.69
CA GLN A 472 28.68 -4.02 -12.65
C GLN A 472 27.30 -3.41 -12.36
N ARG A 473 26.26 -3.91 -13.03
CA ARG A 473 24.87 -3.45 -12.85
C ARG A 473 24.27 -3.90 -11.52
N LEU A 474 24.69 -5.07 -11.04
CA LEU A 474 24.32 -5.57 -9.72
C LEU A 474 24.85 -4.62 -8.64
N THR A 475 26.13 -4.27 -8.68
CA THR A 475 26.73 -3.31 -7.75
C THR A 475 25.98 -1.97 -7.76
N ALA A 476 25.78 -1.38 -8.95
CA ALA A 476 25.05 -0.12 -9.09
C ALA A 476 23.61 -0.19 -8.54
N TYR A 477 22.93 -1.33 -8.73
CA TYR A 477 21.60 -1.57 -8.18
C TYR A 477 21.63 -1.74 -6.66
N LEU A 478 22.58 -2.50 -6.10
CA LEU A 478 22.71 -2.70 -4.65
C LEU A 478 23.00 -1.38 -3.93
N ASP A 479 23.87 -0.53 -4.49
CA ASP A 479 24.12 0.83 -3.99
C ASP A 479 22.86 1.70 -4.03
N HIS A 480 22.08 1.61 -5.12
CA HIS A 480 20.80 2.29 -5.23
C HIS A 480 19.81 1.78 -4.17
N ARG A 481 19.70 0.47 -4.00
CA ARG A 481 18.81 -0.20 -3.05
C ARG A 481 19.14 0.19 -1.61
N GLN A 482 20.41 0.14 -1.23
CA GLN A 482 20.88 0.51 0.11
C GLN A 482 20.61 1.99 0.42
N ARG A 483 20.89 2.90 -0.53
CA ARG A 483 20.58 4.33 -0.37
C ARG A 483 19.08 4.60 -0.23
N ARG A 484 18.26 3.91 -1.04
CA ARG A 484 16.81 4.19 -1.11
C ARG A 484 16.01 3.56 0.02
N TRP A 485 16.45 2.39 0.51
CA TRP A 485 15.78 1.59 1.54
C TRP A 485 16.80 0.96 2.51
N PRO A 486 17.51 1.77 3.32
CA PRO A 486 18.59 1.28 4.18
C PRO A 486 18.14 0.33 5.30
N ARG A 487 16.84 0.30 5.62
CA ARG A 487 16.24 -0.51 6.69
C ARG A 487 15.22 -1.52 6.18
N THR A 488 15.28 -1.88 4.89
CA THR A 488 14.37 -2.92 4.36
C THR A 488 14.79 -4.29 4.88
N LEU A 489 13.81 -5.07 5.36
CA LEU A 489 13.97 -6.49 5.68
C LEU A 489 13.51 -7.39 4.52
N ASN A 490 13.21 -6.82 3.35
CA ASN A 490 12.81 -7.63 2.21
C ASN A 490 14.02 -8.46 1.73
N PRO A 491 13.94 -9.81 1.72
CA PRO A 491 15.07 -10.65 1.32
C PRO A 491 15.27 -10.67 -0.19
N HIS A 492 14.24 -10.31 -0.97
CA HIS A 492 14.33 -10.33 -2.43
C HIS A 492 15.37 -9.34 -2.95
N LEU A 493 16.11 -9.80 -3.96
CA LEU A 493 17.08 -9.02 -4.70
C LEU A 493 16.37 -7.78 -5.26
N ILE A 494 15.34 -7.99 -6.08
CA ILE A 494 14.61 -6.90 -6.73
C ILE A 494 13.41 -6.46 -5.89
N ILE A 495 13.47 -5.21 -5.42
CA ILE A 495 12.38 -4.55 -4.68
C ILE A 495 11.99 -3.21 -5.33
N ASN A 496 10.79 -2.73 -4.99
CA ASN A 496 10.29 -1.43 -5.40
C ASN A 496 9.71 -0.66 -4.20
N LEU A 497 9.21 0.56 -4.42
CA LEU A 497 8.65 1.39 -3.36
C LEU A 497 7.52 0.71 -2.56
N GLN A 498 6.75 -0.18 -3.20
CA GLN A 498 5.63 -0.88 -2.57
C GLN A 498 6.08 -2.11 -1.77
N THR A 499 7.11 -2.84 -2.24
CA THR A 499 7.59 -4.08 -1.64
C THR A 499 8.75 -3.90 -0.67
N ALA A 500 9.50 -2.79 -0.75
CA ALA A 500 10.54 -2.46 0.22
C ALA A 500 10.09 -2.50 1.70
N PRO A 501 8.89 -2.03 2.09
CA PRO A 501 8.39 -2.16 3.47
C PRO A 501 7.75 -3.53 3.77
N ARG A 502 7.93 -4.53 2.90
CA ARG A 502 7.30 -5.86 2.95
C ARG A 502 8.38 -6.94 2.86
N THR A 503 7.96 -8.20 2.85
CA THR A 503 8.83 -9.36 2.62
C THR A 503 8.45 -10.13 1.36
N ASP A 504 7.39 -9.73 0.66
CA ASP A 504 6.95 -10.37 -0.58
C ASP A 504 7.73 -9.81 -1.79
N PRO A 505 7.79 -10.58 -2.89
CA PRO A 505 8.45 -10.13 -4.10
C PRO A 505 7.62 -9.07 -4.85
N VAL A 506 8.25 -8.42 -5.83
CA VAL A 506 7.55 -7.53 -6.77
C VAL A 506 6.46 -8.27 -7.53
N GLY A 507 5.39 -7.57 -7.93
CA GLY A 507 4.26 -8.17 -8.64
C GLY A 507 4.63 -8.69 -10.04
N PRO A 508 3.91 -9.69 -10.58
CA PRO A 508 4.23 -10.33 -11.87
C PRO A 508 4.30 -9.36 -13.06
N MET A 509 3.41 -8.37 -13.11
CA MET A 509 3.36 -7.38 -14.19
C MET A 509 4.39 -6.26 -14.06
N TRP A 510 5.14 -6.21 -12.96
CA TRP A 510 6.00 -5.08 -12.66
C TRP A 510 7.17 -4.96 -13.65
N PHE A 511 7.78 -6.07 -14.06
CA PHE A 511 8.88 -6.04 -15.04
C PHE A 511 8.45 -5.49 -16.41
N HIS A 512 7.21 -5.76 -16.86
CA HIS A 512 6.70 -5.17 -18.11
C HIS A 512 6.65 -3.64 -18.02
N ARG A 513 6.22 -3.10 -16.87
CA ARG A 513 6.15 -1.64 -16.66
C ARG A 513 7.54 -1.04 -16.47
N LEU A 514 8.44 -1.74 -15.79
CA LEU A 514 9.82 -1.31 -15.59
C LEU A 514 10.57 -1.19 -16.92
N LEU A 515 10.43 -2.20 -17.78
CA LEU A 515 11.16 -2.28 -19.04
C LEU A 515 10.40 -1.62 -20.21
N GLY A 516 9.14 -1.25 -20.06
CA GLY A 516 8.33 -0.72 -21.17
C GLY A 516 8.14 -1.71 -22.34
N MET A 517 8.44 -2.99 -22.14
CA MET A 517 8.35 -4.06 -23.13
C MET A 517 8.15 -5.42 -22.44
N THR A 518 7.88 -6.47 -23.22
CA THR A 518 7.79 -7.84 -22.72
C THR A 518 9.18 -8.36 -22.33
N PRO A 519 9.45 -8.67 -21.04
CA PRO A 519 10.76 -9.17 -20.60
C PRO A 519 11.20 -10.47 -21.30
N ARG A 520 10.21 -11.27 -21.74
CA ARG A 520 10.44 -12.50 -22.51
C ARG A 520 11.26 -12.24 -23.78
N HIS A 521 11.09 -11.11 -24.48
CA HIS A 521 11.83 -10.87 -25.72
C HIS A 521 13.35 -10.78 -25.48
N LEU A 522 13.80 -10.15 -24.38
CA LEU A 522 15.23 -10.10 -24.03
C LEU A 522 15.79 -11.50 -23.70
N ARG A 523 14.97 -12.35 -23.06
CA ARG A 523 15.35 -13.76 -22.84
C ARG A 523 15.41 -14.54 -24.16
N GLU A 524 14.42 -14.36 -25.03
CA GLU A 524 14.35 -15.04 -26.33
C GLU A 524 15.54 -14.64 -27.22
N ASP A 525 15.91 -13.36 -27.23
CA ASP A 525 17.08 -12.83 -27.92
C ASP A 525 18.38 -13.54 -27.50
N ARG A 526 18.64 -13.67 -26.19
CA ARG A 526 19.82 -14.41 -25.68
C ARG A 526 19.79 -15.90 -26.03
N ILE A 527 18.61 -16.53 -26.00
CA ILE A 527 18.51 -17.95 -26.39
C ILE A 527 18.82 -18.12 -27.88
N LEU A 528 18.30 -17.24 -28.74
CA LEU A 528 18.57 -17.23 -30.17
C LEU A 528 20.06 -16.99 -30.47
N ASP A 529 20.68 -16.04 -29.78
CA ASP A 529 22.12 -15.78 -29.87
C ASP A 529 22.96 -17.04 -29.58
N GLU A 530 22.66 -17.78 -28.51
CA GLU A 530 23.36 -19.05 -28.24
C GLU A 530 23.07 -20.12 -29.30
N VAL A 531 21.82 -20.24 -29.75
CA VAL A 531 21.44 -21.19 -30.81
C VAL A 531 22.22 -20.91 -32.09
N LEU A 532 22.37 -19.64 -32.47
CA LEU A 532 23.11 -19.21 -33.65
C LEU A 532 24.63 -19.41 -33.48
N ALA A 533 25.16 -19.12 -32.28
CA ALA A 533 26.57 -19.31 -31.97
C ALA A 533 27.00 -20.79 -31.94
N THR A 534 26.06 -21.72 -31.76
CA THR A 534 26.31 -23.16 -31.58
C THR A 534 25.76 -24.02 -32.72
N ASP A 535 25.29 -23.39 -33.80
CA ASP A 535 24.63 -24.03 -34.94
C ASP A 535 23.49 -24.99 -34.52
N GLY A 536 22.75 -24.61 -33.47
CA GLY A 536 21.58 -25.33 -33.00
C GLY A 536 21.85 -26.53 -32.09
N ASP A 537 22.99 -26.57 -31.38
CA ASP A 537 23.25 -27.59 -30.36
C ASP A 537 22.19 -27.57 -29.25
N LEU A 538 21.21 -28.46 -29.41
CA LEU A 538 20.04 -28.54 -28.55
C LEU A 538 20.40 -28.88 -27.10
N ARG A 539 21.41 -29.74 -26.89
CA ARG A 539 21.80 -30.16 -25.55
C ARG A 539 22.46 -29.01 -24.81
N ARG A 540 23.37 -28.30 -25.47
CA ARG A 540 24.01 -27.11 -24.91
C ARG A 540 23.01 -26.02 -24.52
N VAL A 541 22.00 -25.77 -25.36
CA VAL A 541 20.92 -24.80 -25.06
C VAL A 541 20.08 -25.25 -23.86
N CYS A 542 19.76 -26.55 -23.76
CA CYS A 542 19.06 -27.11 -22.61
C CYS A 542 19.86 -26.94 -21.32
N ASP A 543 21.14 -27.32 -21.34
CA ASP A 543 22.03 -27.29 -20.19
C ASP A 543 22.30 -25.85 -19.70
N LEU A 544 22.54 -24.91 -20.63
CA LEU A 544 22.84 -23.52 -20.30
C LEU A 544 21.65 -22.77 -19.69
N PHE A 545 20.44 -22.97 -20.24
CA PHE A 545 19.26 -22.18 -19.87
C PHE A 545 18.23 -22.92 -19.02
N ASP A 546 18.52 -24.18 -18.65
CA ASP A 546 17.62 -25.08 -17.92
C ASP A 546 16.25 -25.15 -18.61
N MET A 547 16.31 -25.57 -19.87
CA MET A 547 15.15 -25.69 -20.73
C MET A 547 14.84 -27.16 -21.00
N SER A 548 13.57 -27.51 -20.92
CA SER A 548 13.11 -28.81 -21.43
C SER A 548 13.39 -28.92 -22.93
N ILE A 549 13.70 -30.12 -23.40
CA ILE A 549 13.93 -30.42 -24.83
C ILE A 549 12.79 -29.84 -25.72
N PRO A 550 11.49 -30.05 -25.43
CA PRO A 550 10.42 -29.48 -26.27
C PRO A 550 10.38 -27.95 -26.27
N GLY A 551 10.89 -27.31 -25.20
CA GLY A 551 11.03 -25.87 -25.09
C GLY A 551 12.19 -25.33 -25.92
N ALA A 552 13.32 -26.05 -25.96
CA ALA A 552 14.50 -25.68 -26.72
C ALA A 552 14.33 -25.92 -28.23
N VAL A 553 13.62 -26.98 -28.63
CA VAL A 553 13.30 -27.27 -30.04
C VAL A 553 12.64 -26.08 -30.75
N ARG A 554 11.82 -25.29 -30.03
CA ARG A 554 11.19 -24.08 -30.57
C ARG A 554 12.20 -23.05 -31.09
N TYR A 555 13.37 -22.96 -30.47
CA TYR A 555 14.40 -21.98 -30.83
C TYR A 555 15.36 -22.55 -31.86
N THR A 556 15.70 -23.84 -31.78
CA THR A 556 16.54 -24.48 -32.80
C THR A 556 15.80 -24.59 -34.14
N SER A 557 14.48 -24.82 -34.15
CA SER A 557 13.69 -24.78 -35.38
C SER A 557 13.68 -23.39 -36.05
N SER A 558 13.95 -22.32 -35.31
CA SER A 558 14.08 -20.97 -35.89
C SER A 558 15.31 -20.82 -36.80
N LEU A 559 16.29 -21.75 -36.74
CA LEU A 559 17.40 -21.77 -37.70
C LEU A 559 16.96 -22.08 -39.13
N GLU A 560 15.82 -22.76 -39.30
CA GLU A 560 15.22 -23.02 -40.61
C GLU A 560 14.55 -21.76 -41.19
N ASN A 561 14.35 -20.71 -40.39
CA ASN A 561 13.77 -19.44 -40.82
C ASN A 561 14.86 -18.55 -41.46
N PRO A 562 14.78 -18.23 -42.78
CA PRO A 562 15.77 -17.41 -43.47
C PRO A 562 15.88 -15.99 -42.92
N GLU A 563 14.81 -15.44 -42.35
CA GLU A 563 14.80 -14.10 -41.76
C GLU A 563 15.67 -14.03 -40.51
N VAL A 564 15.63 -15.06 -39.66
CA VAL A 564 16.45 -15.17 -38.45
C VAL A 564 17.94 -15.20 -38.81
N ARG A 565 18.33 -16.01 -39.81
CA ARG A 565 19.72 -16.08 -40.30
C ARG A 565 20.18 -14.74 -40.89
N ARG A 566 19.37 -14.11 -41.74
CA ARG A 566 19.69 -12.80 -42.35
C ARG A 566 19.90 -11.70 -41.31
N LEU A 567 19.05 -11.65 -40.27
CA LEU A 567 19.17 -10.65 -39.21
C LEU A 567 20.48 -10.84 -38.42
N PHE A 568 20.86 -12.08 -38.13
CA PHE A 568 22.11 -12.39 -37.45
C PHE A 568 23.37 -12.05 -38.29
N GLU A 569 23.37 -12.40 -39.57
CA GLU A 569 24.46 -12.07 -40.50
C GLU A 569 24.67 -10.56 -40.62
N ARG A 570 23.57 -9.78 -40.62
CA ARG A 570 23.62 -8.32 -40.63
C ARG A 570 24.26 -7.76 -39.36
N ASP A 571 23.88 -8.26 -38.19
CA ASP A 571 24.38 -7.78 -36.91
C ASP A 571 25.86 -8.15 -36.69
N THR A 572 26.26 -9.35 -37.08
CA THR A 572 27.67 -9.78 -37.04
C THR A 572 28.54 -9.00 -38.01
N ALA A 573 28.05 -8.65 -39.21
CA ALA A 573 28.74 -7.78 -40.15
C ALA A 573 28.93 -6.36 -39.60
N GLN A 574 27.93 -5.81 -38.90
CA GLN A 574 28.00 -4.47 -38.27
C GLN A 574 28.94 -4.42 -37.05
N HIS A 575 29.05 -5.51 -36.28
CA HIS A 575 30.04 -5.62 -35.20
C HIS A 575 31.47 -5.72 -35.75
N ARG A 576 31.70 -6.54 -36.79
CA ARG A 576 33.03 -6.67 -37.41
C ARG A 576 33.52 -5.38 -38.07
N SER A 577 32.61 -4.57 -38.63
CA SER A 577 32.97 -3.26 -39.20
C SER A 577 33.27 -2.22 -38.13
N SER A 578 32.59 -2.26 -36.97
CA SER A 578 32.83 -1.34 -35.85
C SER A 578 34.10 -1.65 -35.05
N SER A 579 34.53 -2.92 -35.00
CA SER A 579 35.78 -3.33 -34.32
C SER A 579 37.04 -3.11 -35.17
N ARG A 580 36.92 -2.82 -36.47
CA ARG A 580 38.04 -2.47 -37.36
C ARG A 580 38.34 -0.97 -37.40
N THR A 581 37.49 -0.14 -36.80
CA THR A 581 37.59 1.34 -36.77
C THR A 581 37.87 1.90 -35.37
N GLN A 582 38.25 1.06 -34.39
CA GLN A 582 38.77 1.48 -33.08
C GLN A 582 40.24 1.16 -32.92
#